data_AF-A0A945QKM8-F1
#
_entry.id   AF-A0A945QKM8-F1
#
_cell.length_a   1.000
_cell.length_b   1.000
_cell.length_c   1.000
_cell.angle_alpha   90.00
_cell.angle_beta   90.00
_cell.angle_gamma   90.00
#
_symmetry.space_group_name_H-M   'P 1'
#
loop_
_entity.id
_entity.type
_entity.pdbx_description
1 polymer ?
#
loop_
_entity_poly.entity_id
_entity_poly.type
_entity_poly.pdbx_seq_one_letter_code
_entity_poly.pdbx_strand_id
1 'polypeptide(L)'
;AALRILSGISGESGVLQTLADNIPGDRPVMGFDFEPTASTVEQMAEASRAALSGTEAPLLSGWSLGGVVAHAAVRGSEQAGQAVAGLVLIDSVLGADLPGLAADATLADWLMDMHGKPARDEAEARAILRDLGMRTEAAAIEDLVAPWRARRAAHAAYRPSGPVQCPVAFLQARPGGGASDAAVARWRHLAGGRFRVFPLVADHFALLDDPATATALGEALVWIEEADA
;
A
#
# COMPACT_ATOMS: atom_id res chain seq x y z
N ALA A 1 4.62 9.62 -17.82
CA ALA A 1 4.95 10.23 -16.51
C ALA A 1 5.71 9.24 -15.62
N ALA A 2 6.48 9.71 -14.63
CA ALA A 2 7.09 8.82 -13.63
C ALA A 2 6.02 8.20 -12.71
N LEU A 3 6.17 6.91 -12.40
CA LEU A 3 5.31 6.21 -11.45
C LEU A 3 5.76 6.53 -10.03
N ARG A 4 4.82 6.87 -9.15
CA ARG A 4 5.06 7.05 -7.72
C ARG A 4 4.40 5.93 -6.95
N ILE A 5 5.18 5.17 -6.19
CA ILE A 5 4.68 3.98 -5.51
C ILE A 5 4.82 4.11 -4.00
N LEU A 6 3.69 3.97 -3.31
CA LEU A 6 3.59 4.07 -1.85
C LEU A 6 3.72 2.68 -1.22
N SER A 7 4.49 2.62 -0.13
CA SER A 7 4.72 1.36 0.61
C SER A 7 3.49 0.86 1.38
N GLY A 8 3.56 -0.38 1.84
CA GLY A 8 2.58 -1.00 2.71
C GLY A 8 2.71 -0.55 4.19
N ILE A 9 2.28 -1.42 5.10
CA ILE A 9 2.17 -1.10 6.53
C ILE A 9 3.52 -0.85 7.22
N SER A 10 4.63 -1.35 6.66
CA SER A 10 5.99 -1.04 7.13
C SER A 10 6.33 0.44 6.98
N GLY A 11 5.75 1.10 5.97
CA GLY A 11 6.02 2.50 5.63
C GLY A 11 7.34 2.73 4.90
N GLU A 12 8.05 1.68 4.51
CA GLU A 12 9.34 1.77 3.81
C GLU A 12 9.23 1.21 2.40
N SER A 13 9.52 2.04 1.39
CA SER A 13 9.39 1.71 -0.03
C SER A 13 10.47 0.74 -0.54
N GLY A 14 11.53 0.49 0.24
CA GLY A 14 12.57 -0.49 -0.11
C GLY A 14 12.03 -1.90 -0.35
N VAL A 15 10.91 -2.27 0.28
CA VAL A 15 10.22 -3.56 0.04
C VAL A 15 9.67 -3.70 -1.38
N LEU A 16 9.56 -2.60 -2.13
CA LEU A 16 9.05 -2.55 -3.49
C LEU A 16 10.16 -2.52 -4.55
N GLN A 17 11.44 -2.56 -4.14
CA GLN A 17 12.57 -2.40 -5.06
C GLN A 17 12.58 -3.50 -6.14
N THR A 18 12.39 -4.77 -5.76
CA THR A 18 12.33 -5.88 -6.72
C THR A 18 11.23 -5.65 -7.76
N LEU A 19 10.03 -5.27 -7.32
CA LEU A 19 8.92 -4.97 -8.21
C LEU A 19 9.29 -3.83 -9.16
N ALA A 20 9.80 -2.71 -8.63
CA ALA A 20 10.17 -1.53 -9.39
C ALA A 20 11.22 -1.81 -10.47
N ASP A 21 12.26 -2.59 -10.14
CA ASP A 21 13.36 -2.94 -11.06
C ASP A 21 12.90 -3.82 -12.23
N ASN A 22 11.76 -4.50 -12.09
CA ASN A 22 11.24 -5.44 -13.09
C ASN A 22 10.06 -4.88 -13.89
N ILE A 23 9.60 -3.64 -13.63
CA ILE A 23 8.53 -3.03 -14.43
C ILE A 23 9.03 -2.85 -15.87
N PRO A 24 8.31 -3.36 -16.90
CA PRO A 24 8.75 -3.21 -18.27
C PRO A 24 8.81 -1.74 -18.72
N GLY A 25 9.87 -1.40 -19.46
CA GLY A 25 10.09 -0.10 -20.09
C GLY A 25 10.96 0.86 -19.27
N ASP A 26 11.19 2.06 -19.80
CA ASP A 26 12.12 3.05 -19.23
C ASP A 26 11.44 4.05 -18.27
N ARG A 27 10.25 3.70 -17.75
CA ARG A 27 9.49 4.63 -16.89
C ARG A 27 10.19 4.76 -15.53
N PRO A 28 10.56 5.99 -15.09
CA PRO A 28 11.11 6.18 -13.75
C PRO A 28 10.09 5.80 -12.67
N VAL A 29 10.55 5.07 -11.65
CA VAL A 29 9.77 4.71 -10.47
C VAL A 29 10.34 5.43 -9.25
N MET A 30 9.49 6.09 -8.48
CA MET A 30 9.87 6.78 -7.24
C MET A 30 9.10 6.16 -6.06
N GLY A 31 9.84 5.57 -5.12
CA GLY A 31 9.30 5.06 -3.86
C GLY A 31 8.99 6.18 -2.88
N PHE A 32 7.89 6.02 -2.14
CA PHE A 32 7.47 6.95 -1.08
C PHE A 32 7.36 6.24 0.26
N ASP A 33 8.18 6.69 1.20
CA ASP A 33 8.15 6.27 2.59
C ASP A 33 7.11 7.09 3.36
N PHE A 34 6.55 6.49 4.41
CA PHE A 34 5.71 7.19 5.36
C PHE A 34 6.53 7.73 6.50
N GLU A 35 6.45 9.04 6.70
CA GLU A 35 6.99 9.72 7.88
C GLU A 35 6.57 8.94 9.15
N PRO A 36 7.53 8.58 10.04
CA PRO A 36 7.23 7.82 11.25
C PRO A 36 6.21 8.50 12.17
N THR A 37 6.07 9.82 12.06
CA THR A 37 5.14 10.64 12.86
C THR A 37 3.73 10.70 12.28
N ALA A 38 3.53 10.27 11.03
CA ALA A 38 2.21 10.24 10.42
C ALA A 38 1.37 9.10 11.04
N SER A 39 0.31 9.48 11.73
CA SER A 39 -0.54 8.56 12.51
C SER A 39 -1.97 8.46 11.99
N THR A 40 -2.27 9.11 10.85
CA THR A 40 -3.54 8.93 10.12
C THR A 40 -3.31 8.74 8.62
N VAL A 41 -4.27 8.12 7.93
CA VAL A 41 -4.22 7.98 6.47
C VAL A 41 -4.22 9.34 5.79
N GLU A 42 -4.94 10.31 6.34
CA GLU A 42 -5.00 11.68 5.81
C GLU A 42 -3.64 12.38 5.91
N GLN A 43 -2.89 12.20 7.01
CA GLN A 43 -1.55 12.76 7.16
C GLN A 43 -0.58 12.14 6.15
N MET A 44 -0.61 10.81 6.02
CA MET A 44 0.22 10.10 5.02
C MET A 44 -0.15 10.52 3.59
N ALA A 45 -1.44 10.72 3.31
CA ALA A 45 -1.93 11.13 2.00
C ALA A 45 -1.54 12.57 1.66
N GLU A 46 -1.60 13.48 2.64
CA GLU A 46 -1.19 14.86 2.45
C GLU A 46 0.32 14.98 2.18
N ALA A 47 1.15 14.23 2.92
CA ALA A 47 2.59 14.16 2.64
C ALA A 47 2.86 13.62 1.23
N SER A 48 2.14 12.55 0.84
CA SER A 48 2.23 11.97 -0.51
C SER A 48 1.82 12.98 -1.58
N ARG A 49 0.73 13.73 -1.36
CA ARG A 49 0.23 14.77 -2.27
C ARG A 49 1.20 15.94 -2.39
N ALA A 50 1.79 16.39 -1.29
CA ALA A 50 2.78 17.46 -1.29
C ALA A 50 3.98 17.11 -2.20
N ALA A 51 4.38 15.83 -2.22
CA ALA A 51 5.43 15.35 -3.11
C ALA A 51 5.01 15.23 -4.60
N LEU A 52 3.72 15.38 -4.91
CA LEU A 52 3.22 15.49 -6.29
C LEU A 52 3.23 16.93 -6.81
N SER A 53 3.51 17.92 -5.96
CA SER A 53 3.44 19.33 -6.31
C SER A 53 4.30 19.64 -7.54
N GLY A 54 3.74 20.38 -8.50
CA GLY A 54 4.39 20.72 -9.76
C GLY A 54 4.48 19.59 -10.79
N THR A 55 3.94 18.40 -10.50
CA THR A 55 3.82 17.33 -11.50
C THR A 55 2.49 17.44 -12.22
N GLU A 56 2.55 17.57 -13.54
CA GLU A 56 1.37 17.48 -14.39
C GLU A 56 0.86 16.03 -14.43
N ALA A 57 -0.43 15.83 -14.15
CA ALA A 57 -1.14 14.56 -14.19
C ALA A 57 -0.33 13.37 -13.60
N PRO A 58 -0.01 13.39 -12.29
CA PRO A 58 0.78 12.35 -11.67
C PRO A 58 0.08 10.99 -11.76
N LEU A 59 0.89 9.95 -11.81
CA LEU A 59 0.47 8.54 -11.76
C LEU A 59 0.90 7.97 -10.41
N LEU A 60 -0.07 7.41 -9.67
CA LEU A 60 0.16 6.86 -8.34
C LEU A 60 -0.09 5.36 -8.32
N SER A 61 0.66 4.66 -7.48
CA SER A 61 0.40 3.30 -7.09
C SER A 61 0.64 3.11 -5.61
N GLY A 62 0.04 2.09 -5.02
CA GLY A 62 0.40 1.68 -3.68
C GLY A 62 0.02 0.24 -3.41
N TRP A 63 0.85 -0.42 -2.61
CA TRP A 63 0.62 -1.79 -2.15
C TRP A 63 0.02 -1.80 -0.75
N SER A 64 -0.99 -2.65 -0.52
CA SER A 64 -1.60 -2.82 0.80
C SER A 64 -2.12 -1.48 1.37
N LEU A 65 -1.68 -1.05 2.56
CA LEU A 65 -1.96 0.29 3.11
C LEU A 65 -1.59 1.41 2.12
N GLY A 66 -0.51 1.25 1.35
CA GLY A 66 -0.07 2.21 0.36
C GLY A 66 -1.13 2.56 -0.66
N GLY A 67 -1.93 1.58 -1.11
CA GLY A 67 -3.02 1.85 -2.04
C GLY A 67 -4.17 2.63 -1.38
N VAL A 68 -4.41 2.42 -0.09
CA VAL A 68 -5.39 3.21 0.68
C VAL A 68 -4.96 4.66 0.81
N VAL A 69 -3.68 4.88 1.13
CA VAL A 69 -3.09 6.22 1.20
C VAL A 69 -3.05 6.87 -0.19
N ALA A 70 -2.67 6.13 -1.23
CA ALA A 70 -2.64 6.63 -2.61
C ALA A 70 -4.04 7.07 -3.06
N HIS A 71 -5.08 6.27 -2.81
CA HIS A 71 -6.46 6.66 -3.08
C HIS A 71 -6.85 7.96 -2.34
N ALA A 72 -6.50 8.08 -1.06
CA ALA A 72 -6.77 9.29 -0.28
C ALA A 72 -6.06 10.53 -0.86
N ALA A 73 -4.80 10.37 -1.31
CA ALA A 73 -4.00 11.44 -1.90
C ALA A 73 -4.53 11.87 -3.28
N VAL A 74 -4.90 10.90 -4.12
CA VAL A 74 -5.54 11.15 -5.43
C VAL A 74 -6.82 11.93 -5.26
N ARG A 75 -7.71 11.47 -4.37
CA ARG A 75 -8.97 12.15 -4.09
C ARG A 75 -8.76 13.58 -3.60
N GLY A 76 -7.81 13.79 -2.68
CA GLY A 76 -7.47 15.13 -2.20
C GLY A 76 -6.95 16.04 -3.32
N SER A 77 -6.18 15.48 -4.26
CA SER A 77 -5.69 16.20 -5.44
C SER A 77 -6.85 16.61 -6.37
N GLU A 78 -7.75 15.67 -6.69
CA GLU A 78 -8.92 15.93 -7.54
C GLU A 78 -9.87 16.96 -6.93
N GLN A 79 -10.10 16.89 -5.62
CA GLN A 79 -10.91 17.88 -4.89
C GLN A 79 -10.28 19.29 -4.90
N ALA A 80 -8.95 19.36 -4.99
CA ALA A 80 -8.22 20.62 -5.18
C ALA A 80 -8.16 21.08 -6.66
N GLY A 81 -8.82 20.36 -7.57
CA GLY A 81 -8.83 20.67 -9.01
C GLY A 81 -7.55 20.24 -9.74
N GLN A 82 -6.69 19.44 -9.11
CA GLN A 82 -5.50 18.87 -9.76
C GLN A 82 -5.87 17.57 -10.45
N ALA A 83 -5.60 17.50 -11.76
CA ALA A 83 -5.74 16.27 -12.53
C ALA A 83 -4.70 15.22 -12.09
N VAL A 84 -5.11 13.95 -12.06
CA VAL A 84 -4.27 12.78 -11.78
C VAL A 84 -4.48 11.81 -12.95
N ALA A 85 -3.39 11.32 -13.55
CA ALA A 85 -3.47 10.43 -14.73
C ALA A 85 -4.09 9.08 -14.38
N GLY A 86 -3.82 8.56 -13.18
CA GLY A 86 -4.45 7.33 -12.71
C GLY A 86 -3.88 6.78 -11.42
N LEU A 87 -4.51 5.72 -10.96
CA LEU A 87 -4.21 5.03 -9.71
C LEU A 87 -4.09 3.53 -9.94
N VAL A 88 -2.99 2.92 -9.50
CA VAL A 88 -2.83 1.46 -9.46
C VAL A 88 -2.82 0.95 -8.03
N LEU A 89 -3.84 0.20 -7.66
CA LEU A 89 -3.95 -0.47 -6.36
C LEU A 89 -3.35 -1.87 -6.45
N ILE A 90 -2.33 -2.16 -5.65
CA ILE A 90 -1.68 -3.47 -5.59
C ILE A 90 -2.19 -4.18 -4.35
N ASP A 91 -3.11 -5.13 -4.56
CA ASP A 91 -3.77 -5.97 -3.57
C ASP A 91 -4.17 -5.22 -2.29
N SER A 92 -4.70 -4.02 -2.47
CA SER A 92 -5.01 -3.11 -1.38
C SER A 92 -6.36 -3.45 -0.76
N VAL A 93 -6.46 -3.42 0.57
CA VAL A 93 -7.69 -3.74 1.29
C VAL A 93 -8.03 -2.59 2.23
N LEU A 94 -9.30 -2.19 2.31
CA LEU A 94 -9.72 -1.19 3.31
C LEU A 94 -9.70 -1.81 4.70
N GLY A 95 -9.30 -1.06 5.72
CA GLY A 95 -9.21 -1.61 7.09
C GLY A 95 -10.54 -2.12 7.63
N ALA A 96 -11.67 -1.56 7.17
CA ALA A 96 -13.02 -2.06 7.47
C ALA A 96 -13.26 -3.53 7.08
N ASP A 97 -12.42 -4.06 6.18
CA ASP A 97 -12.57 -5.37 5.56
C ASP A 97 -11.51 -6.37 6.03
N LEU A 98 -10.59 -5.92 6.89
CA LEU A 98 -9.52 -6.71 7.46
C LEU A 98 -9.91 -7.12 8.89
N PRO A 99 -10.50 -8.32 9.08
CA PRO A 99 -10.78 -8.81 10.43
C PRO A 99 -9.46 -8.96 11.19
N GLY A 100 -9.42 -8.48 12.44
CA GLY A 100 -8.22 -8.58 13.28
C GLY A 100 -7.20 -7.45 13.10
N LEU A 101 -7.50 -6.42 12.29
CA LEU A 101 -6.72 -5.17 12.27
C LEU A 101 -7.05 -4.32 13.52
N ALA A 102 -6.95 -4.91 14.70
CA ALA A 102 -7.30 -4.30 15.97
C ALA A 102 -6.30 -3.20 16.37
N ALA A 103 -6.76 -2.25 17.18
CA ALA A 103 -5.97 -1.10 17.63
C ALA A 103 -4.91 -1.47 18.69
N ASP A 104 -5.00 -2.65 19.32
CA ASP A 104 -4.12 -3.15 20.37
C ASP A 104 -3.05 -4.12 19.85
N ALA A 105 -2.57 -3.88 18.62
CA ALA A 105 -1.61 -4.74 17.94
C ALA A 105 -0.32 -4.97 18.75
N THR A 106 0.03 -6.24 18.92
CA THR A 106 1.11 -6.71 19.80
C THR A 106 2.45 -6.83 19.08
N LEU A 107 3.51 -7.15 19.83
CA LEU A 107 4.80 -7.50 19.23
C LEU A 107 4.71 -8.77 18.36
N ALA A 108 3.87 -9.73 18.75
CA ALA A 108 3.67 -10.96 17.98
C ALA A 108 3.00 -10.66 16.62
N ASP A 109 2.05 -9.74 16.59
CA ASP A 109 1.40 -9.28 15.37
C ASP A 109 2.40 -8.57 14.44
N TRP A 110 3.26 -7.70 15.00
CA TRP A 110 4.32 -7.03 14.23
C TRP A 110 5.30 -8.05 13.63
N LEU A 111 5.70 -9.06 14.40
CA LEU A 111 6.62 -10.09 13.96
C LEU A 111 6.01 -10.96 12.84
N MET A 112 4.71 -11.26 12.93
CA MET A 112 3.99 -11.94 11.86
C MET A 112 3.95 -11.07 10.60
N ASP A 113 3.53 -9.82 10.70
CA ASP A 113 3.37 -8.94 9.53
C ASP A 113 4.71 -8.63 8.84
N MET A 114 5.76 -8.35 9.62
CA MET A 114 7.05 -7.86 9.10
C MET A 114 8.03 -8.98 8.76
N HIS A 115 7.90 -10.14 9.39
CA HIS A 115 8.86 -11.24 9.23
C HIS A 115 8.23 -12.60 8.91
N GLY A 116 6.89 -12.70 8.86
CA GLY A 116 6.19 -13.96 8.64
C GLY A 116 6.44 -14.98 9.76
N LYS A 117 6.80 -14.52 10.97
CA LYS A 117 7.16 -15.40 12.09
C LYS A 117 6.08 -15.36 13.17
N PRO A 118 5.34 -16.46 13.40
CA PRO A 118 4.38 -16.52 14.48
C PRO A 118 5.08 -16.54 15.84
N ALA A 119 4.47 -15.86 16.80
CA ALA A 119 4.77 -15.98 18.22
C ALA A 119 3.46 -16.11 19.00
N ARG A 120 3.46 -16.95 20.03
CA ARG A 120 2.28 -17.17 20.90
C ARG A 120 2.12 -16.07 21.94
N ASP A 121 3.23 -15.47 22.35
CA ASP A 121 3.29 -14.43 23.36
C ASP A 121 4.52 -13.51 23.15
N GLU A 122 4.62 -12.48 23.99
CA GLU A 122 5.70 -11.51 23.92
C GLU A 122 7.08 -12.09 24.24
N ALA A 123 7.16 -13.11 25.12
CA ALA A 123 8.43 -13.72 25.48
C ALA A 123 9.02 -14.51 24.30
N GLU A 124 8.17 -15.25 23.59
CA GLU A 124 8.53 -15.94 22.34
C GLU A 124 8.89 -14.95 21.23
N ALA A 125 8.12 -13.86 21.08
CA ALA A 125 8.44 -12.84 20.07
C ALA A 125 9.80 -12.18 20.33
N ARG A 126 10.16 -11.90 21.59
CA ARG A 126 11.47 -11.38 21.98
C ARG A 126 12.61 -12.38 21.74
N ALA A 127 12.36 -13.67 21.93
CA ALA A 127 13.34 -14.71 21.61
C ALA A 127 13.62 -14.74 20.10
N ILE A 128 12.57 -14.68 19.27
CA ILE A 128 12.71 -14.65 17.81
C ILE A 128 13.46 -13.39 17.34
N LEU A 129 13.16 -12.23 17.91
CA LEU A 129 13.92 -11.00 17.62
C LEU A 129 15.42 -11.17 17.90
N ARG A 130 15.78 -11.83 19.01
CA ARG A 130 17.17 -12.09 19.35
C ARG A 130 17.84 -13.02 18.34
N ASP A 131 17.13 -14.05 17.89
CA ASP A 131 17.63 -14.98 16.87
C ASP A 131 17.80 -14.30 15.51
N LEU A 132 17.01 -13.25 15.23
CA LEU A 132 17.16 -12.36 14.07
C LEU A 132 18.30 -11.34 14.24
N GLY A 133 18.99 -11.33 15.39
CA GLY A 133 20.06 -10.35 15.70
C GLY A 133 19.54 -8.94 16.00
N MET A 134 18.24 -8.80 16.27
CA MET A 134 17.62 -7.52 16.59
C MET A 134 17.76 -7.17 18.07
N ARG A 135 17.75 -5.87 18.36
CA ARG A 135 17.76 -5.36 19.74
C ARG A 135 16.44 -5.69 20.44
N THR A 136 16.54 -6.22 21.66
CA THR A 136 15.36 -6.67 22.42
C THR A 136 15.06 -5.80 23.65
N GLU A 137 15.78 -4.70 23.84
CA GLU A 137 15.45 -3.74 24.90
C GLU A 137 14.08 -3.10 24.62
N ALA A 138 13.29 -2.83 25.68
CA ALA A 138 11.93 -2.32 25.53
C ALA A 138 11.85 -1.03 24.68
N ALA A 139 12.77 -0.09 24.88
CA ALA A 139 12.82 1.14 24.08
C ALA A 139 13.11 0.87 22.60
N ALA A 140 14.05 -0.02 22.30
CA ALA A 140 14.40 -0.36 20.91
C ALA A 140 13.26 -1.07 20.18
N ILE A 141 12.52 -1.94 20.87
CA ILE A 141 11.31 -2.56 20.33
C ILE A 141 10.23 -1.50 20.11
N GLU A 142 10.04 -0.58 21.05
CA GLU A 142 9.01 0.45 20.90
C GLU A 142 9.30 1.38 19.72
N ASP A 143 10.57 1.76 19.50
CA ASP A 143 10.99 2.56 18.34
C ASP A 143 10.65 1.89 17.00
N LEU A 144 10.71 0.55 16.95
CA LEU A 144 10.38 -0.23 15.74
C LEU A 144 8.88 -0.44 15.57
N VAL A 145 8.18 -0.73 16.66
CA VAL A 145 6.80 -1.21 16.62
C VAL A 145 5.79 -0.06 16.68
N ALA A 146 6.11 1.05 17.35
CA ALA A 146 5.19 2.17 17.51
C ALA A 146 4.72 2.78 16.17
N PRO A 147 5.58 3.06 15.18
CA PRO A 147 5.13 3.59 13.89
C PRO A 147 4.21 2.61 13.15
N TRP A 148 4.52 1.32 13.17
CA TRP A 148 3.68 0.28 12.58
C TRP A 148 2.32 0.18 13.28
N ARG A 149 2.26 0.22 14.62
CA ARG A 149 0.99 0.24 15.37
C ARG A 149 0.14 1.45 15.00
N ALA A 150 0.76 2.64 14.93
CA ALA A 150 0.07 3.86 14.54
C ALA A 150 -0.55 3.73 13.15
N ARG A 151 0.19 3.18 12.17
CA ARG A 151 -0.31 2.95 10.81
C ARG A 151 -1.41 1.88 10.76
N ARG A 152 -1.32 0.80 11.56
CA ARG A 152 -2.41 -0.20 11.66
C ARG A 152 -3.68 0.43 12.22
N ALA A 153 -3.57 1.21 13.29
CA ALA A 153 -4.69 1.94 13.86
C ALA A 153 -5.30 2.93 12.84
N ALA A 154 -4.46 3.68 12.12
CA ALA A 154 -4.88 4.58 11.06
C ALA A 154 -5.66 3.84 9.96
N HIS A 155 -5.13 2.71 9.50
CA HIS A 155 -5.75 1.89 8.46
C HIS A 155 -7.10 1.32 8.90
N ALA A 156 -7.17 0.82 10.14
CA ALA A 156 -8.41 0.30 10.73
C ALA A 156 -9.50 1.38 10.87
N ALA A 157 -9.10 2.60 11.24
CA ALA A 157 -10.01 3.72 11.44
C ALA A 157 -10.47 4.39 10.13
N TYR A 158 -9.64 4.36 9.09
CA TYR A 158 -9.90 5.12 7.87
C TYR A 158 -11.13 4.65 7.10
N ARG A 159 -11.97 5.61 6.69
CA ARG A 159 -13.13 5.39 5.85
C ARG A 159 -13.08 6.40 4.69
N PRO A 160 -12.89 5.95 3.43
CA PRO A 160 -12.99 6.85 2.29
C PRO A 160 -14.35 7.53 2.26
N SER A 161 -14.38 8.85 2.32
CA SER A 161 -15.60 9.67 2.21
C SER A 161 -16.14 9.84 0.78
N GLY A 162 -15.50 9.27 -0.24
CA GLY A 162 -15.97 9.37 -1.62
C GLY A 162 -14.99 8.78 -2.65
N PRO A 163 -15.43 8.68 -3.91
CA PRO A 163 -14.64 8.06 -4.98
C PRO A 163 -13.57 8.99 -5.56
N VAL A 164 -12.62 8.39 -6.29
CA VAL A 164 -11.71 9.09 -7.22
C VAL A 164 -12.26 9.09 -8.65
N GLN A 165 -11.92 10.08 -9.47
CA GLN A 165 -12.41 10.24 -10.84
C GLN A 165 -11.45 9.68 -11.90
N CYS A 166 -10.14 9.65 -11.61
CA CYS A 166 -9.14 9.09 -12.51
C CYS A 166 -9.36 7.59 -12.76
N PRO A 167 -8.80 7.04 -13.85
CA PRO A 167 -8.75 5.60 -14.08
C PRO A 167 -8.06 4.84 -12.94
N VAL A 168 -8.67 3.74 -12.51
CA VAL A 168 -8.15 2.87 -11.45
C VAL A 168 -7.88 1.46 -11.99
N ALA A 169 -6.64 1.02 -11.89
CA ALA A 169 -6.27 -0.38 -12.09
C ALA A 169 -6.09 -1.07 -10.74
N PHE A 170 -6.56 -2.31 -10.62
CA PHE A 170 -6.46 -3.11 -9.41
C PHE A 170 -5.74 -4.43 -9.70
N LEU A 171 -4.53 -4.60 -9.19
CA LEU A 171 -3.78 -5.85 -9.25
C LEU A 171 -4.20 -6.71 -8.06
N GLN A 172 -4.83 -7.86 -8.30
CA GLN A 172 -5.42 -8.70 -7.24
C GLN A 172 -4.63 -9.98 -7.05
N ALA A 173 -4.17 -10.25 -5.82
CA ALA A 173 -3.50 -11.49 -5.45
C ALA A 173 -4.50 -12.66 -5.37
N ARG A 174 -4.15 -13.82 -5.96
CA ARG A 174 -4.87 -15.10 -5.84
C ARG A 174 -3.91 -16.29 -6.03
N PRO A 175 -4.19 -17.48 -5.48
CA PRO A 175 -4.99 -17.74 -4.29
C PRO A 175 -4.21 -17.37 -3.02
N GLY A 176 -4.90 -17.01 -1.94
CA GLY A 176 -4.29 -16.86 -0.62
C GLY A 176 -4.19 -15.42 -0.11
N GLY A 177 -4.95 -15.13 0.93
CA GLY A 177 -4.70 -14.04 1.89
C GLY A 177 -4.90 -12.59 1.44
N GLY A 178 -5.10 -12.32 0.15
CA GLY A 178 -5.23 -10.96 -0.39
C GLY A 178 -6.66 -10.38 -0.43
N ALA A 179 -6.85 -9.36 -1.27
CA ALA A 179 -8.14 -8.70 -1.44
C ALA A 179 -9.21 -9.67 -1.97
N SER A 180 -10.26 -9.91 -1.17
CA SER A 180 -11.42 -10.71 -1.59
C SER A 180 -12.22 -10.03 -2.72
N ASP A 181 -13.07 -10.79 -3.41
CA ASP A 181 -13.98 -10.24 -4.43
C ASP A 181 -14.88 -9.13 -3.87
N ALA A 182 -15.28 -9.24 -2.60
CA ALA A 182 -16.03 -8.20 -1.91
C ALA A 182 -15.19 -6.92 -1.69
N ALA A 183 -13.89 -7.06 -1.38
CA ALA A 183 -12.98 -5.91 -1.26
C ALA A 183 -12.76 -5.23 -2.61
N VAL A 184 -12.54 -6.00 -3.68
CA VAL A 184 -12.44 -5.46 -5.04
C VAL A 184 -13.73 -4.75 -5.47
N ALA A 185 -14.90 -5.31 -5.13
CA ALA A 185 -16.18 -4.66 -5.42
C ALA A 185 -16.30 -3.31 -4.71
N ARG A 186 -15.86 -3.18 -3.45
CA ARG A 186 -15.82 -1.90 -2.74
C ARG A 186 -14.87 -0.90 -3.40
N TRP A 187 -13.69 -1.32 -3.85
CA TRP A 187 -12.81 -0.45 -4.62
C TRP A 187 -13.43 0.02 -5.93
N ARG A 188 -14.16 -0.85 -6.63
CA ARG A 188 -14.93 -0.46 -7.81
C ARG A 188 -15.98 0.62 -7.49
N HIS A 189 -16.64 0.56 -6.34
CA HIS A 189 -17.56 1.61 -5.91
C HIS A 189 -16.87 2.93 -5.55
N LEU A 190 -15.59 2.87 -5.16
CA LEU A 190 -14.74 4.04 -4.89
C LEU A 190 -13.99 4.54 -6.13
N ALA A 191 -14.17 3.91 -7.28
CA ALA A 191 -13.70 4.41 -8.57
C ALA A 191 -14.90 4.99 -9.33
N GLY A 192 -15.01 6.32 -9.33
CA GLY A 192 -16.01 7.05 -10.13
C GLY A 192 -15.68 7.04 -11.62
N GLY A 193 -14.40 6.84 -11.96
CA GLY A 193 -13.91 6.66 -13.32
C GLY A 193 -13.90 5.21 -13.81
N ARG A 194 -13.00 4.93 -14.77
CA ARG A 194 -12.80 3.57 -15.29
C ARG A 194 -12.14 2.69 -14.23
N PHE A 195 -12.56 1.43 -14.14
CA PHE A 195 -11.99 0.45 -13.20
C PHE A 195 -11.67 -0.87 -13.89
N ARG A 196 -10.45 -1.37 -13.76
CA ARG A 196 -10.02 -2.67 -14.31
C ARG A 196 -9.29 -3.50 -13.27
N VAL A 197 -9.56 -4.81 -13.27
CA VAL A 197 -8.90 -5.78 -12.39
C VAL A 197 -7.91 -6.61 -13.21
N PHE A 198 -6.72 -6.80 -12.67
CA PHE A 198 -5.63 -7.64 -13.18
C PHE A 198 -5.39 -8.75 -12.14
N PRO A 199 -5.98 -9.94 -12.30
CA PRO A 199 -5.77 -11.04 -11.36
C PRO A 199 -4.36 -11.64 -11.53
N LEU A 200 -3.70 -11.93 -10.42
CA LEU A 200 -2.33 -12.43 -10.36
C LEU A 200 -2.28 -13.73 -9.55
N VAL A 201 -1.43 -14.66 -9.98
CA VAL A 201 -1.30 -15.99 -9.35
C VAL A 201 -0.20 -15.98 -8.27
N ALA A 202 -0.38 -15.14 -7.25
CA ALA A 202 0.51 -14.99 -6.10
C ALA A 202 -0.29 -14.61 -4.84
N ASP A 203 0.32 -14.78 -3.66
CA ASP A 203 -0.22 -14.24 -2.41
C ASP A 203 0.17 -12.76 -2.21
N HIS A 204 -0.41 -12.12 -1.19
CA HIS A 204 -0.25 -10.69 -0.89
C HIS A 204 1.21 -10.21 -0.83
N PHE A 205 2.12 -11.04 -0.32
CA PHE A 205 3.53 -10.69 -0.14
C PHE A 205 4.37 -11.15 -1.33
N ALA A 206 4.10 -12.34 -1.85
CA ALA A 206 4.81 -12.90 -3.00
C ALA A 206 4.66 -12.03 -4.26
N LEU A 207 3.59 -11.23 -4.36
CA LEU A 207 3.41 -10.25 -5.43
C LEU A 207 4.62 -9.34 -5.64
N LEU A 208 5.35 -8.97 -4.58
CA LEU A 208 6.43 -7.97 -4.68
C LEU A 208 7.68 -8.51 -5.38
N ASP A 209 7.86 -9.82 -5.38
CA ASP A 209 9.00 -10.50 -6.01
C ASP A 209 8.60 -11.28 -7.28
N ASP A 210 7.31 -11.34 -7.61
CA ASP A 210 6.80 -12.07 -8.79
C ASP A 210 6.95 -11.21 -10.07
N PRO A 211 7.73 -11.66 -11.08
CA PRO A 211 7.85 -10.97 -12.37
C PRO A 211 6.52 -10.76 -13.10
N ALA A 212 5.52 -11.63 -12.86
CA ALA A 212 4.19 -11.46 -13.43
C ALA A 212 3.49 -10.22 -12.88
N THR A 213 3.72 -9.86 -11.61
CA THR A 213 3.22 -8.62 -11.01
C THR A 213 3.80 -7.40 -11.72
N ALA A 214 5.11 -7.39 -11.97
CA ALA A 214 5.77 -6.28 -12.65
C ALA A 214 5.26 -6.11 -14.10
N THR A 215 5.05 -7.23 -14.79
CA THR A 215 4.44 -7.24 -16.13
C THR A 215 3.03 -6.68 -16.11
N ALA A 216 2.18 -7.16 -15.20
CA ALA A 216 0.81 -6.68 -15.07
C ALA A 216 0.73 -5.22 -14.63
N LEU A 217 1.68 -4.74 -13.82
CA LEU A 217 1.81 -3.33 -13.50
C LEU A 217 2.11 -2.53 -14.77
N GLY A 218 3.06 -2.96 -15.61
CA GLY A 218 3.31 -2.35 -16.92
C GLY A 218 2.05 -2.27 -17.80
N GLU A 219 1.30 -3.37 -17.92
CA GLU A 219 0.03 -3.42 -18.67
C GLU A 219 -1.06 -2.50 -18.10
N ALA A 220 -1.17 -2.44 -16.77
CA ALA A 220 -2.09 -1.54 -16.08
C ALA A 220 -1.78 -0.07 -16.39
N LEU A 221 -0.49 0.29 -16.47
CA LEU A 221 -0.07 1.64 -16.79
C LEU A 221 -0.38 2.02 -18.23
N VAL A 222 -0.15 1.12 -19.18
CA VAL A 222 -0.56 1.34 -20.59
C VAL A 222 -2.07 1.53 -20.68
N TRP A 223 -2.85 0.69 -19.98
CA TRP A 223 -4.31 0.80 -19.97
C TRP A 223 -4.82 2.12 -19.39
N ILE A 224 -4.14 2.67 -18.37
CA ILE A 224 -4.44 4.00 -17.82
C ILE A 224 -4.15 5.09 -18.86
N GLU A 225 -3.00 5.04 -19.53
CA GLU A 225 -2.63 6.05 -20.54
C GLU A 225 -3.57 6.05 -21.75
N GLU A 226 -4.04 4.87 -22.18
CA GLU A 226 -5.06 4.72 -23.22
C GLU A 226 -6.46 5.24 -22.79
N ALA A 227 -6.66 5.53 -21.50
CA ALA A 227 -7.92 6.08 -21.02
C ALA A 227 -8.01 7.61 -21.11
N ASP A 228 -6.87 8.29 -21.20
CA ASP A 228 -6.78 9.74 -21.31
C ASP A 228 -6.64 10.22 -22.77
N ALA A 229 -6.47 9.30 -23.73
CA ALA A 229 -6.40 9.56 -25.18
C ALA A 229 -7.78 9.54 -25.87
#